data_AF-A0A139NCY4-F1
#
_entry.id   AF-A0A139NCY4-F1
#
_cell.length_a   1.000
_cell.length_b   1.000
_cell.length_c   1.000
_cell.angle_alpha   90.00
_cell.angle_beta   90.00
_cell.angle_gamma   90.00
#
_symmetry.space_group_name_H-M   'P 1'
#
loop_
_entity.id
_entity.type
_entity.pdbx_description
1 polymer ?
#
loop_
_entity_poly.entity_id
_entity_poly.type
_entity_poly.pdbx_seq_one_letter_code
_entity_poly.pdbx_strand_id
1 'polypeptide(L)' 'MISLLPLVLTGLVFMIGFNNFFTLFHQVLFAGDNTWMFDPAKDPVIWILPEEFFMHAFILFALLYEGIFSTLYLLSRKVK' A
#
# COMPACT_ATOMS: atom_id res chain seq x y z
N MET A 1 -11.76 -11.90 8.93
CA MET A 1 -11.05 -10.90 9.76
C MET A 1 -9.82 -10.32 9.04
N ILE A 2 -9.18 -11.04 8.10
CA ILE A 2 -8.08 -10.52 7.27
C ILE A 2 -8.55 -9.53 6.17
N SER A 3 -9.83 -9.59 5.75
CA SER A 3 -10.43 -8.73 4.70
C SER A 3 -10.84 -7.31 5.15
N LEU A 4 -10.09 -6.70 6.07
CA LEU A 4 -10.31 -5.29 6.45
C LEU A 4 -8.99 -4.52 6.57
N LEU A 5 -7.86 -5.21 6.39
CA LEU A 5 -6.53 -4.64 6.61
C LEU A 5 -6.25 -3.47 5.65
N PRO A 6 -6.39 -3.63 4.31
CA PRO A 6 -6.30 -2.51 3.39
C PRO A 6 -7.22 -1.33 3.71
N LEU A 7 -8.44 -1.58 4.22
CA LEU A 7 -9.37 -0.50 4.59
C LEU A 7 -8.83 0.33 5.76
N VAL A 8 -8.26 -0.32 6.78
CA VAL A 8 -7.60 0.35 7.92
C VAL A 8 -6.37 1.13 7.45
N LEU A 9 -5.53 0.54 6.60
CA LEU A 9 -4.36 1.21 6.04
C LEU A 9 -4.75 2.45 5.22
N THR A 10 -5.84 2.37 4.46
CA THR A 10 -6.38 3.51 3.72
C THR A 10 -6.82 4.63 4.68
N GLY A 11 -7.49 4.29 5.79
CA GLY A 11 -7.84 5.25 6.84
C GLY A 11 -6.61 5.94 7.43
N LEU A 12 -5.51 5.21 7.66
CA LEU A 12 -4.26 5.80 8.13
C LEU A 12 -3.67 6.78 7.11
N VAL A 13 -3.64 6.42 5.81
CA VAL A 13 -3.19 7.32 4.73
C VAL A 13 -3.97 8.65 4.76
N PHE A 14 -5.29 8.61 4.94
CA PHE A 14 -6.11 9.83 5.03
C PHE A 14 -5.78 10.70 6.25
N MET A 15 -5.34 10.11 7.36
CA MET A 15 -5.03 10.85 8.59
C MET A 15 -3.67 11.51 8.58
N ILE A 16 -2.64 10.86 8.02
CA ILE A 16 -1.25 11.32 8.12
C ILE A 16 -0.64 11.79 6.79
N GLY A 17 -1.35 11.62 5.68
CA GLY A 17 -0.87 11.91 4.32
C GLY A 17 -0.05 10.76 3.74
N PHE A 18 -0.08 10.63 2.40
CA PHE A 18 0.51 9.50 1.69
C PHE A 18 2.03 9.41 1.86
N ASN A 19 2.77 10.52 1.76
CA ASN A 19 4.23 10.52 1.94
C ASN A 19 4.68 10.03 3.34
N ASN A 20 4.04 10.51 4.41
CA ASN A 20 4.34 10.04 5.78
C ASN A 20 4.01 8.55 5.94
N PHE A 21 2.85 8.14 5.42
CA PHE A 21 2.46 6.74 5.41
C PHE A 21 3.47 5.88 4.66
N PHE A 22 3.87 6.29 3.46
CA PHE A 22 4.83 5.58 2.61
C PHE A 22 6.18 5.42 3.31
N THR A 23 6.68 6.48 3.94
CA THR A 23 7.92 6.46 4.72
C THR A 23 7.83 5.49 5.90
N LEU A 24 6.78 5.60 6.72
CA LEU A 24 6.57 4.72 7.87
C LEU A 24 6.39 3.25 7.45
N PHE A 25 5.67 3.02 6.36
CA PHE A 25 5.47 1.68 5.79
C PHE A 25 6.81 1.02 5.47
N HIS A 26 7.72 1.73 4.79
CA HIS A 26 9.03 1.19 4.46
C HIS A 26 9.92 1.00 5.70
N GLN A 27 9.90 1.94 6.63
CA GLN A 27 10.66 1.82 7.88
C GLN A 27 10.21 0.62 8.73
N VAL A 28 8.91 0.32 8.75
CA VAL A 28 8.37 -0.82 9.50
C VAL A 28 8.65 -2.16 8.80
N LEU A 29 8.42 -2.25 7.48
CA LEU A 29 8.59 -3.50 6.75
C LEU A 29 10.04 -3.82 6.41
N PHE A 30 10.86 -2.80 6.17
CA PHE A 30 12.26 -2.92 5.79
C PHE A 30 13.14 -2.25 6.85
N ALA A 31 12.96 -2.66 8.11
CA ALA A 31 13.67 -2.08 9.24
C ALA A 31 15.20 -2.19 9.08
N GLY A 32 15.88 -1.04 9.14
CA GLY A 32 17.33 -0.94 8.95
C GLY A 32 17.79 -0.86 7.50
N ASP A 33 16.86 -0.90 6.53
CA ASP A 33 17.14 -0.71 5.11
C ASP A 33 16.74 0.70 4.65
N ASN A 34 17.58 1.30 3.81
CA ASN A 34 17.37 2.61 3.20
C ASN A 34 17.45 2.57 1.66
N THR A 35 17.47 1.38 1.04
CA THR A 35 17.53 1.23 -0.43
C THR A 35 16.33 1.83 -1.16
N TRP A 36 15.23 2.09 -0.45
CA TRP A 36 14.02 2.76 -0.95
C TRP A 36 14.13 4.30 -0.99
N MET A 37 15.18 4.89 -0.40
CA MET A 37 15.44 6.33 -0.43
C MET A 37 16.31 6.69 -1.64
N PHE A 38 15.69 7.27 -2.66
CA PHE A 38 16.37 7.68 -3.89
C PHE A 38 16.91 9.13 -3.81
N ASP A 39 18.11 9.35 -4.34
CA ASP A 39 18.73 10.66 -4.52
C ASP A 39 18.34 11.21 -5.91
N PRO A 40 17.61 12.34 -6.00
CA PRO A 40 17.21 12.91 -7.29
C PRO A 40 18.35 13.22 -8.26
N ALA A 41 19.58 13.38 -7.75
CA ALA A 41 20.77 13.59 -8.56
C ALA A 41 21.41 12.29 -9.09
N LYS A 42 21.15 11.14 -8.46
CA LYS A 42 21.77 9.85 -8.82
C LYS A 42 20.80 8.81 -9.33
N ASP A 43 19.52 8.94 -8.99
CA ASP A 43 18.49 7.94 -9.21
C ASP A 43 17.36 8.51 -10.08
N PRO A 44 17.53 8.54 -11.42
CA PRO A 44 16.53 9.08 -12.35
C PRO A 44 15.15 8.41 -12.25
N VAL A 45 15.10 7.19 -11.68
CA VAL A 45 13.88 6.43 -11.44
C VAL A 45 12.85 7.22 -10.61
N ILE A 46 13.30 8.14 -9.75
CA ILE A 46 12.40 8.97 -8.93
C ILE A 46 11.47 9.84 -9.79
N TRP A 47 11.90 10.22 -10.99
CA TRP A 47 11.13 11.07 -11.90
C TRP A 47 10.03 10.32 -12.65
N ILE A 48 10.16 9.01 -12.80
CA ILE A 48 9.15 8.17 -13.45
C ILE A 48 8.19 7.51 -12.46
N LEU A 49 8.52 7.52 -11.16
CA LEU A 49 7.68 7.01 -10.09
C LEU A 49 7.31 8.14 -9.10
N PRO A 50 6.48 9.12 -9.52
CA PRO A 50 6.07 10.19 -8.64
C PRO A 50 5.17 9.67 -7.51
N GLU A 51 5.01 10.49 -6.46
CA GLU A 51 4.15 10.18 -5.31
C GLU A 51 2.75 9.72 -5.72
N GLU A 52 2.13 10.45 -6.65
CA GLU A 52 0.81 10.14 -7.19
C GLU A 52 0.77 8.72 -7.78
N PHE A 53 1.79 8.30 -8.53
CA PHE A 53 1.82 6.96 -9.11
C PHE A 53 1.78 5.88 -8.01
N PHE A 54 2.58 6.04 -6.95
CA PHE A 54 2.57 5.11 -5.82
C PHE A 54 1.24 5.13 -5.07
N MET A 55 0.60 6.30 -4.94
CA MET A 55 -0.72 6.40 -4.31
C MET A 55 -1.77 5.61 -5.09
N HIS A 56 -1.82 5.78 -6.42
CA HIS A 56 -2.74 5.02 -7.28
C HIS A 56 -2.45 3.52 -7.22
N ALA A 57 -1.18 3.12 -7.22
CA ALA A 57 -0.79 1.72 -7.08
C ALA A 57 -1.24 1.12 -5.74
N PHE A 58 -1.12 1.88 -4.64
CA PHE A 58 -1.56 1.46 -3.32
C PHE A 58 -3.09 1.30 -3.24
N ILE A 59 -3.85 2.24 -3.81
CA ILE A 59 -5.31 2.17 -3.91
C ILE A 59 -5.72 0.94 -4.74
N LEU A 60 -5.10 0.73 -5.90
CA LEU A 60 -5.39 -0.42 -6.75
C LEU A 60 -5.11 -1.74 -6.02
N PHE A 61 -3.98 -1.85 -5.34
CA PHE A 61 -3.64 -3.03 -4.53
C PHE A 61 -4.70 -3.27 -3.44
N ALA A 62 -5.11 -2.23 -2.71
CA ALA A 62 -6.14 -2.33 -1.68
C ALA A 62 -7.47 -2.85 -2.24
N LEU A 63 -7.93 -2.30 -3.37
CA LEU A 63 -9.17 -2.73 -4.02
C LEU A 63 -9.11 -4.19 -4.49
N LEU A 64 -8.01 -4.60 -5.12
CA LEU A 64 -7.83 -5.98 -5.59
C LEU A 64 -7.77 -6.96 -4.43
N TYR A 65 -6.99 -6.64 -3.39
CA TYR A 65 -6.89 -7.46 -2.18
C TYR A 65 -8.27 -7.65 -1.55
N GLU A 66 -8.98 -6.56 -1.25
CA GLU A 66 -10.27 -6.64 -0.57
C GLU A 66 -11.32 -7.34 -1.44
N GLY A 67 -11.34 -7.06 -2.74
CA GLY A 67 -12.26 -7.71 -3.69
C GLY A 67 -12.07 -9.22 -3.75
N ILE A 68 -10.82 -9.69 -3.87
CA ILE A 68 -10.49 -11.13 -3.95
C ILE A 68 -10.84 -11.82 -2.62
N PHE A 69 -10.34 -11.31 -1.49
CA PHE A 69 -10.58 -11.95 -0.19
C PHE A 69 -12.04 -11.92 0.23
N SER A 70 -12.76 -10.84 -0.04
CA SER A 70 -14.21 -10.75 0.21
C SER A 70 -14.97 -11.76 -0.64
N THR A 71 -14.63 -11.88 -1.93
CA THR A 71 -15.25 -12.86 -2.84
C THR A 71 -15.01 -14.28 -2.36
N LEU A 72 -13.76 -14.64 -2.04
CA LEU A 72 -13.40 -15.97 -1.52
C LEU A 72 -14.12 -16.27 -0.20
N TYR A 73 -14.25 -15.29 0.69
CA TYR A 73 -14.99 -15.44 1.94
C TYR A 73 -16.49 -15.71 1.68
N LEU A 74 -17.11 -14.96 0.77
CA LEU A 74 -18.52 -15.17 0.41
C LEU A 74 -18.76 -16.53 -0.24
N LEU A 75 -17.86 -16.98 -1.12
CA LEU A 75 -17.91 -18.30 -1.74
C LEU A 75 -17.74 -19.42 -0.69
N SER A 76 -16.79 -19.25 0.23
CA SER A 76 -16.58 -20.17 1.37
C SER A 76 -17.85 -20.37 2.20
N ARG A 77 -18.68 -19.33 2.36
CA ARG A 77 -19.95 -19.42 3.08
C ARG A 77 -21.07 -20.10 2.29
N LYS A 78 -21.02 -20.09 0.96
CA LYS A 78 -22.02 -20.73 0.08
C LYS A 78 -21.79 -22.23 -0.12
N VAL A 79 -20.56 -22.71 0.11
CA VAL A 79 -20.18 -24.13 -0.03
C VAL A 79 -20.51 -24.94 1.24
N LYS A 80 -20.86 -24.27 2.35
CA LYS A 80 -21.54 -24.88 3.49
C LYS A 80 -23.05 -24.88 3.30
#